data_AF-A0A7S0VWV2-F1
#
_entry.id   AF-A0A7S0VWV2-F1
#
_cell.length_a   1.000
_cell.length_b   1.000
_cell.length_c   1.000
_cell.angle_alpha   90.00
_cell.angle_beta   90.00
_cell.angle_gamma   90.00
#
_symmetry.space_group_name_H-M   'P 1'
#
loop_
_entity.id
_entity.type
_entity.pdbx_description
1 polymer ?
#
loop_
_entity_poly.entity_id
_entity_poly.type
_entity_poly.pdbx_seq_one_letter_code
_entity_poly.pdbx_strand_id
1 'polypeptide(L)'
;PHEGERVRELEGALVTGFQLSALSGPLCEEPMEGVAFVVDAVRFTGSPEEIQGSCDNYGPWSGQVISAVKEGCRAAFLAGERRLVEAVFDCQVTTQVDSLGKAYSVLSKRRARVVDEQVR
;
A
#
# COMPACT_ATOMS: atom_id res chain seq x y z
N PRO A 1 27.82 -2.43 -16.01
CA PRO A 1 27.16 -1.42 -16.87
C PRO A 1 25.79 -1.87 -17.40
N HIS A 2 25.66 -3.11 -17.87
CA HIS A 2 24.44 -3.61 -18.54
C HIS A 2 23.25 -3.87 -17.59
N GLU A 3 23.45 -4.09 -16.29
CA GLU A 3 22.33 -4.35 -15.37
C GLU A 3 21.47 -3.11 -15.08
N GLY A 4 22.09 -1.94 -14.95
CA GLY A 4 21.36 -0.69 -14.67
C GLY A 4 20.48 -0.24 -15.84
N GLU A 5 20.89 -0.54 -17.07
CA GLU A 5 20.11 -0.26 -18.27
C GLU A 5 18.86 -1.16 -18.35
N ARG A 6 19.01 -2.44 -18.01
CA ARG A 6 17.89 -3.40 -17.96
C ARG A 6 16.86 -3.09 -16.87
N VAL A 7 17.29 -2.54 -15.74
CA VAL A 7 16.37 -2.07 -14.70
C VAL A 7 15.54 -0.89 -15.20
N ARG A 8 16.14 0.02 -15.97
CA ARG A 8 15.42 1.16 -16.56
C ARG A 8 14.38 0.72 -17.58
N GLU A 9 14.71 -0.27 -18.42
CA GLU A 9 13.76 -0.84 -19.38
C GLU A 9 12.55 -1.49 -18.70
N LEU A 10 12.73 -2.07 -17.50
CA LEU A 10 11.68 -2.76 -16.76
C LEU A 10 11.02 -1.90 -15.67
N GLU A 11 11.39 -0.62 -15.57
CA GLU A 11 10.86 0.30 -14.56
C GLU A 11 9.32 0.36 -14.62
N GLY A 12 8.74 0.40 -15.81
CA GLY A 12 7.29 0.40 -15.99
C GLY A 12 6.62 -0.86 -15.43
N ALA A 13 7.23 -2.04 -15.63
CA ALA A 13 6.73 -3.30 -15.08
C ALA A 13 6.87 -3.36 -13.55
N LEU A 14 7.98 -2.84 -13.00
CA LEU A 14 8.21 -2.76 -11.55
C LEU A 14 7.15 -1.86 -10.88
N VAL A 15 6.95 -0.66 -11.42
CA VAL A 15 5.96 0.30 -10.92
C VAL A 15 4.55 -0.28 -11.02
N THR A 16 4.21 -0.92 -12.13
CA THR A 16 2.90 -1.56 -12.32
C THR A 16 2.68 -2.69 -11.31
N GLY A 17 3.66 -3.58 -11.11
CA GLY A 17 3.58 -4.65 -10.12
C GLY A 17 3.42 -4.11 -8.70
N PHE A 18 4.14 -3.05 -8.36
CA PHE A 18 4.00 -2.36 -7.07
C PHE A 18 2.60 -1.77 -6.91
N GLN A 19 2.09 -1.03 -7.89
CA GLN A 19 0.76 -0.43 -7.84
C GLN A 19 -0.34 -1.46 -7.66
N LEU A 20 -0.28 -2.58 -8.39
CA LEU A 20 -1.22 -3.69 -8.25
C LEU A 20 -1.17 -4.31 -6.84
N SER A 21 0.02 -4.46 -6.27
CA SER A 21 0.16 -4.95 -4.89
C SER A 21 -0.33 -3.93 -3.87
N ALA A 22 -0.03 -2.64 -4.08
CA ALA A 22 -0.39 -1.55 -3.17
C ALA A 22 -1.89 -1.31 -3.11
N LEU A 23 -2.59 -1.40 -4.24
CA LEU A 23 -4.04 -1.25 -4.31
C LEU A 23 -4.79 -2.48 -3.80
N SER A 24 -4.19 -3.67 -3.92
CA SER A 24 -4.76 -4.93 -3.44
C SER A 24 -3.87 -5.52 -2.34
N GLY A 25 -3.97 -4.94 -1.15
CA GLY A 25 -3.16 -5.30 0.01
C GLY A 25 -3.36 -6.76 0.46
N PRO A 26 -2.36 -7.35 1.11
CA PRO A 26 -2.28 -8.80 1.30
C PRO A 26 -3.19 -9.38 2.39
N LEU A 27 -3.82 -8.53 3.21
CA LEU A 27 -4.70 -8.96 4.31
C LEU A 27 -6.18 -9.03 3.89
N CYS A 28 -6.67 -7.97 3.26
CA CYS A 28 -8.11 -7.78 2.98
C CYS A 28 -8.39 -7.33 1.53
N GLU A 29 -7.40 -7.39 0.63
CA GLU A 29 -7.51 -6.87 -0.75
C GLU A 29 -7.84 -5.37 -0.83
N GLU A 30 -7.54 -4.63 0.23
CA GLU A 30 -7.73 -3.19 0.34
C GLU A 30 -6.41 -2.43 0.10
N PRO A 31 -6.45 -1.14 -0.29
CA PRO A 31 -5.26 -0.34 -0.44
C PRO A 31 -4.40 -0.31 0.84
N MET A 32 -3.10 -0.54 0.69
CA MET A 32 -2.14 -0.49 1.78
C MET A 32 -1.87 0.97 2.20
N GLU A 33 -1.87 1.24 3.50
CA GLU A 33 -1.65 2.58 4.08
C GLU A 33 -0.45 2.58 5.03
N GLY A 34 0.35 3.66 4.99
CA GLY A 34 1.49 3.84 5.90
C GLY A 34 2.68 2.89 5.66
N VAL A 35 2.84 2.39 4.44
CA VAL A 35 3.91 1.44 4.07
C VAL A 35 4.88 2.07 3.09
N ALA A 36 6.18 1.81 3.26
CA ALA A 36 7.23 2.15 2.30
C ALA A 36 8.01 0.90 1.92
N PHE A 37 8.03 0.57 0.63
CA PHE A 37 8.85 -0.52 0.09
C PHE A 37 10.18 0.04 -0.39
N VAL A 38 11.28 -0.60 0.04
CA VAL A 38 12.64 -0.25 -0.39
C VAL A 38 13.21 -1.43 -1.15
N VAL A 39 13.59 -1.19 -2.40
CA VAL A 39 14.23 -2.21 -3.25
C VAL A 39 15.73 -2.17 -3.00
N ASP A 40 16.25 -3.22 -2.36
CA ASP A 40 17.68 -3.33 -2.03
C ASP A 40 18.50 -3.80 -3.24
N ALA A 41 18.05 -4.87 -3.91
CA ALA A 41 18.71 -5.40 -5.09
C ALA A 41 17.71 -6.03 -6.07
N VAL A 42 17.98 -5.85 -7.37
CA VAL A 42 17.27 -6.54 -8.45
C VAL A 42 18.26 -7.43 -9.16
N ARG A 43 17.96 -8.73 -9.24
CA ARG A 43 18.80 -9.74 -9.90
C ARG A 43 17.97 -10.48 -10.93
N PHE A 44 18.53 -10.61 -12.15
CA PHE A 44 17.87 -11.31 -13.24
C PHE A 44 18.52 -12.68 -13.43
N THR A 45 17.75 -13.75 -13.34
CA THR A 45 18.20 -15.12 -13.58
C THR A 45 17.77 -15.56 -14.99
N GLY A 46 18.66 -15.48 -15.96
CA GLY A 46 18.42 -15.95 -17.33
C GLY A 46 19.57 -15.62 -18.28
N SER A 47 19.66 -16.35 -19.40
CA SER A 47 20.69 -16.10 -20.41
C SER A 47 20.42 -14.74 -21.11
N PRO A 48 21.45 -13.95 -21.45
CA PRO A 48 21.26 -12.63 -22.05
C PRO A 48 20.51 -12.68 -23.40
N GLU A 49 20.55 -13.79 -24.11
CA GLU A 49 20.03 -13.96 -25.46
C GLU A 49 18.49 -14.17 -25.50
N GLU A 50 17.90 -14.79 -24.47
CA GLU A 50 16.44 -14.99 -24.37
C GLU A 50 15.70 -13.72 -23.93
N ILE A 51 16.41 -12.82 -23.24
CA ILE A 51 15.82 -11.62 -22.62
C ILE A 51 15.87 -10.43 -23.58
N GLN A 52 16.88 -10.33 -24.44
CA GLN A 52 17.06 -9.21 -25.38
C GLN A 52 15.98 -9.16 -26.48
N GLY A 53 15.32 -10.28 -26.79
CA GLY A 53 14.28 -10.35 -27.82
C GLY A 53 12.86 -10.06 -27.34
N SER A 54 12.64 -9.91 -26.03
CA SER A 54 11.29 -9.76 -25.44
C SER A 54 11.17 -8.65 -24.38
N CYS A 55 12.20 -7.81 -24.26
CA CYS A 55 12.28 -6.70 -23.30
C CYS A 55 11.51 -5.44 -23.73
N ASP A 56 10.49 -5.58 -24.58
CA ASP A 56 9.50 -4.52 -24.75
C ASP A 56 8.69 -4.38 -23.44
N ASN A 57 8.34 -3.15 -23.09
CA ASN A 57 7.53 -2.81 -21.91
C ASN A 57 6.20 -3.60 -21.78
N TYR A 58 5.80 -4.32 -22.83
CA TYR A 58 4.58 -5.12 -22.93
C TYR A 58 4.81 -6.57 -23.43
N GLY A 59 6.03 -7.10 -23.28
CA GLY A 59 6.34 -8.50 -23.62
C GLY A 59 5.96 -9.50 -22.50
N PRO A 60 5.95 -10.83 -22.76
CA PRO A 60 5.68 -11.87 -21.75
C PRO A 60 6.57 -11.76 -20.51
N TRP A 61 7.80 -11.28 -20.70
CA TRP A 61 8.75 -11.02 -19.63
C TRP A 61 8.29 -9.91 -18.66
N SER A 62 7.67 -8.83 -19.17
CA SER A 62 7.10 -7.77 -18.33
C SER A 62 6.02 -8.29 -17.38
N GLY A 63 5.16 -9.21 -17.85
CA GLY A 63 4.12 -9.84 -17.04
C GLY A 63 4.67 -10.75 -15.94
N GLN A 64 5.78 -11.44 -16.21
CA GLN A 64 6.49 -12.23 -15.21
C GLN A 64 7.10 -11.33 -14.13
N VAL A 65 7.70 -10.21 -14.52
CA VAL A 65 8.24 -9.21 -13.58
C VAL A 65 7.12 -8.62 -12.72
N ILE A 66 5.99 -8.22 -13.31
CA ILE A 66 4.83 -7.70 -12.57
C ILE A 66 4.35 -8.71 -11.53
N SER A 67 4.21 -9.98 -11.91
CA SER A 67 3.78 -11.06 -11.01
C SER A 67 4.80 -11.31 -9.89
N ALA A 68 6.09 -11.30 -10.21
CA ALA A 68 7.16 -11.48 -9.25
C ALA A 68 7.22 -10.34 -8.23
N VAL A 69 7.07 -9.09 -8.68
CA VAL A 69 7.03 -7.91 -7.79
C VAL A 69 5.80 -7.98 -6.89
N LYS A 70 4.62 -8.33 -7.43
CA LYS A 70 3.40 -8.45 -6.63
C LYS A 70 3.56 -9.47 -5.50
N GLU A 71 4.09 -10.65 -5.80
CA GLU A 71 4.32 -11.68 -4.77
C GLU A 71 5.45 -11.29 -3.80
N GLY A 72 6.51 -10.64 -4.30
CA GLY A 72 7.59 -10.11 -3.47
C GLY A 72 7.12 -9.06 -2.47
N CYS A 73 6.30 -8.10 -2.89
CA CYS A 73 5.69 -7.09 -2.02
C CYS A 73 4.78 -7.75 -0.97
N ARG A 74 3.97 -8.74 -1.37
CA ARG A 74 3.13 -9.51 -0.45
C ARG A 74 3.95 -10.24 0.61
N ALA A 75 4.97 -10.98 0.19
CA ALA A 75 5.85 -11.72 1.09
C ALA A 75 6.59 -10.78 2.05
N ALA A 76 7.11 -9.66 1.55
CA ALA A 76 7.80 -8.65 2.36
C ALA A 76 6.86 -8.02 3.41
N PHE A 77 5.62 -7.71 3.05
CA PHE A 77 4.64 -7.15 4.00
C PHE A 77 4.27 -8.17 5.09
N LEU A 78 4.06 -9.44 4.72
CA LEU A 78 3.73 -10.50 5.68
C LEU A 78 4.89 -10.88 6.60
N ALA A 79 6.13 -10.67 6.16
CA ALA A 79 7.32 -10.88 7.00
C ALA A 79 7.49 -9.78 8.06
N GLY A 80 6.91 -8.60 7.84
CA GLY A 80 6.96 -7.47 8.78
C GLY A 80 5.87 -7.52 9.86
N GLU A 81 5.95 -6.57 10.81
CA GLU A 81 4.85 -6.35 11.77
C GLU A 81 3.68 -5.63 11.09
N ARG A 82 2.54 -6.32 10.96
CA ARG A 82 1.32 -5.75 10.37
C ARG A 82 0.32 -5.24 11.42
N ARG A 83 -0.38 -4.14 11.12
CA ARG A 83 -1.50 -3.62 11.93
C ARG A 83 -2.64 -3.18 11.00
N LEU A 84 -3.87 -3.30 11.49
CA LEU A 84 -5.03 -2.75 10.76
C LEU A 84 -5.10 -1.25 11.03
N VAL A 85 -5.26 -0.48 9.97
CA VAL A 85 -5.49 0.96 10.03
C VAL A 85 -7.00 1.18 10.04
N GLU A 86 -7.53 1.71 11.14
CA GLU A 86 -8.95 2.06 11.23
C GLU A 86 -9.16 3.49 10.72
N ALA A 87 -10.07 3.66 9.77
CA ALA A 87 -10.50 4.99 9.33
C ALA A 87 -11.37 5.65 10.41
N VAL A 88 -11.02 6.87 10.81
CA VAL A 88 -11.74 7.64 11.83
C VAL A 88 -12.20 8.96 11.22
N PHE A 89 -13.43 9.37 11.53
CA PHE A 89 -13.96 10.66 11.12
C PHE A 89 -13.59 11.74 12.13
N ASP A 90 -13.20 12.91 11.60
CA ASP A 90 -13.17 14.13 12.39
C ASP A 90 -14.57 14.76 12.35
N CYS A 91 -15.19 14.91 13.51
CA CYS A 91 -16.60 15.29 13.64
C CYS A 91 -16.74 16.52 14.53
N GLN A 92 -17.34 17.57 14.00
CA GLN A 92 -17.77 18.72 14.79
C GLN A 92 -19.24 18.55 15.18
N VAL A 93 -19.52 18.41 16.47
CA VAL A 93 -20.86 18.13 17.00
C VAL A 93 -21.36 19.33 17.81
N THR A 94 -22.52 19.87 17.43
CA THR A 94 -23.18 20.97 18.15
C THR A 94 -24.37 20.43 18.92
N THR A 95 -24.39 20.64 20.24
CA THR A 95 -25.50 20.20 21.11
C THR A 95 -25.86 21.28 22.12
N GLN A 96 -27.11 21.24 22.61
CA GLN A 96 -27.54 22.03 23.76
C GLN A 96 -26.91 21.51 25.06
N VAL A 97 -26.71 22.40 26.04
CA VAL A 97 -26.06 22.09 27.33
C VAL A 97 -26.76 20.94 28.07
N ASP A 98 -28.09 20.89 28.03
CA ASP A 98 -28.89 19.84 28.70
C ASP A 98 -28.68 18.43 28.13
N SER A 99 -28.20 18.34 26.88
CA SER A 99 -28.00 17.07 26.17
C SER A 99 -26.54 16.69 25.98
N LEU A 100 -25.60 17.51 26.49
CA LEU A 100 -24.16 17.28 26.37
C LEU A 100 -23.74 15.92 26.94
N GLY A 101 -24.20 15.57 28.16
CA GLY A 101 -23.90 14.28 28.79
C GLY A 101 -24.43 13.08 28.00
N LYS A 102 -25.59 13.24 27.33
CA LYS A 102 -26.15 12.19 26.47
C LYS A 102 -25.32 12.01 25.21
N ALA A 103 -24.84 13.11 24.61
CA ALA A 103 -23.96 13.07 23.46
C ALA A 103 -22.65 12.33 23.79
N TYR A 104 -22.01 12.67 24.92
CA TYR A 104 -20.83 11.96 25.40
C TYR A 104 -21.06 10.47 25.63
N SER A 105 -22.22 10.10 26.18
CA SER A 105 -22.59 8.68 26.40
C SER A 105 -22.69 7.89 25.08
N VAL A 106 -23.14 8.51 23.99
CA VAL A 106 -23.21 7.85 22.68
C VAL A 106 -21.84 7.79 22.01
N LEU A 107 -21.07 8.87 22.10
CA LEU A 107 -19.73 8.96 21.51
C LEU A 107 -18.76 7.95 22.15
N SER A 108 -18.75 7.83 23.48
CA SER A 108 -17.88 6.90 24.20
C SER A 108 -18.14 5.43 23.85
N LYS A 109 -19.40 5.07 23.57
CA LYS A 109 -19.77 3.72 23.10
C LYS A 109 -19.23 3.39 21.71
N ARG A 110 -18.88 4.39 20.90
CA ARG A 110 -18.43 4.24 19.52
C ARG A 110 -16.92 4.47 19.33
N ARG A 111 -16.12 4.33 20.41
CA ARG A 111 -14.66 4.59 20.39
C ARG A 111 -14.27 6.01 19.96
N ALA A 112 -15.18 6.98 20.10
CA ALA A 112 -14.86 8.37 19.78
C ALA A 112 -13.95 8.96 20.87
N ARG A 113 -13.01 9.80 20.45
CA ARG A 113 -12.11 10.57 21.33
C ARG A 113 -12.38 12.05 21.15
N VAL A 114 -12.61 12.76 22.24
CA VAL A 114 -12.80 14.21 22.25
C VAL A 114 -11.43 14.87 22.09
N VAL A 115 -11.26 15.71 21.07
CA VAL A 115 -9.99 16.39 20.75
C VAL A 115 -10.02 17.85 21.21
N ASP A 116 -11.13 18.54 20.96
CA ASP A 116 -11.37 19.93 21.36
C ASP A 116 -12.81 20.06 21.86
N GLU A 117 -13.02 20.95 22.84
CA GLU A 117 -14.34 21.28 23.38
C GLU A 117 -14.44 22.79 23.57
N GLN A 118 -15.37 23.40 22.83
CA GLN A 118 -15.69 24.83 22.96
C GLN A 118 -17.11 24.99 23.47
N VAL A 119 -17.25 25.54 24.67
CA VAL A 119 -18.55 25.87 25.26
C VAL A 119 -18.87 27.32 24.90
N ARG A 120 -19.91 27.52 24.08
CA ARG A 120 -20.48 28.84 23.77
C ARG A 120 -21.82 29.03 24.46
#